data_AF-A0A1C3RH07-F1
#
_entry.id   AF-A0A1C3RH07-F1
#
_cell.length_a   1.000
_cell.length_b   1.000
_cell.length_c   1.000
_cell.angle_alpha   90.00
_cell.angle_beta   90.00
_cell.angle_gamma   90.00
#
_symmetry.space_group_name_H-M   'P 1'
#
loop_
_entity.id
_entity.type
_entity.pdbx_description
1 polymer ?
#
loop_
_entity_poly.entity_id
_entity_poly.type
_entity_poly.pdbx_seq_one_letter_code
_entity_poly.pdbx_strand_id
1 'polypeptide(L)'
;MSLFTNFLHHTSSRSITQTELARLTKLTRNTIRSLHLGKGNLQNLLKVMDALGLQCAARGLPGGDNIGKQVETLRKRQKLSQTTLGEQVGVTRQTIDKLEKQCIGRVDTLSAVFDALGLKVKLTPVHERKRFIENAANSSTSDEWYTPKNVLTIFYDALGGVFDLDPCSPTRNAEKAPVKARKYYTQKNDGLSLPWHGVVFMNPPYSDVSSWTKKAMESCGTGQARTVIGLVPARTDTRWWNNNCAGKADILFLQGRLKFGSQTNSAPFPSALIFWNAEAELIAEVQKGIPSFHMPKLKGAAE
;
A
#
# COMPACT_ATOMS: atom_id res chain seq x y z
N MET A 1 -13.16 -22.54 15.99
CA MET A 1 -14.14 -22.37 14.91
C MET A 1 -13.42 -22.58 13.60
N SER A 2 -13.82 -23.57 12.81
CA SER A 2 -13.16 -23.84 11.53
C SER A 2 -13.53 -22.75 10.52
N LEU A 3 -12.76 -22.66 9.43
CA LEU A 3 -13.02 -21.77 8.29
C LEU A 3 -14.51 -21.80 7.86
N PHE A 4 -15.15 -22.95 8.00
CA PHE A 4 -16.50 -23.28 7.51
C PHE A 4 -17.63 -22.81 8.42
N THR A 5 -17.42 -22.76 9.74
CA THR A 5 -18.43 -22.23 10.67
C THR A 5 -18.69 -20.74 10.39
N ASN A 6 -17.66 -20.00 9.94
CA ASN A 6 -17.79 -18.60 9.53
C ASN A 6 -18.47 -18.43 8.16
N PHE A 7 -18.35 -19.41 7.26
CA PHE A 7 -18.99 -19.38 5.95
C PHE A 7 -20.52 -19.44 6.03
N LEU A 8 -21.05 -20.35 6.85
CA LEU A 8 -22.48 -20.46 7.17
C LEU A 8 -23.02 -19.17 7.81
N HIS A 9 -22.26 -18.56 8.72
CA HIS A 9 -22.66 -17.32 9.37
C HIS A 9 -22.84 -16.18 8.37
N HIS A 10 -21.96 -16.06 7.36
CA HIS A 10 -22.03 -14.99 6.36
C HIS A 10 -23.15 -15.16 5.33
N THR A 11 -23.50 -16.39 4.96
CA THR A 11 -24.64 -16.63 4.06
C THR A 11 -25.96 -16.39 4.80
N SER A 12 -26.06 -16.81 6.07
CA SER A 12 -27.21 -16.52 6.94
C SER A 12 -27.39 -15.04 7.25
N SER A 13 -26.31 -14.29 7.51
CA SER A 13 -26.39 -12.85 7.83
C SER A 13 -26.85 -11.99 6.65
N ARG A 14 -26.74 -12.48 5.41
CA ARG A 14 -27.12 -11.76 4.19
C ARG A 14 -28.46 -12.23 3.60
N SER A 15 -29.15 -13.15 4.27
CA SER A 15 -30.40 -13.77 3.78
C SER A 15 -30.30 -14.38 2.38
N ILE A 16 -29.09 -14.79 1.94
CA ILE A 16 -28.87 -15.40 0.63
C ILE A 16 -29.12 -16.91 0.76
N THR A 17 -30.10 -17.43 0.02
CA THR A 17 -30.38 -18.86 -0.01
C THR A 17 -29.31 -19.62 -0.81
N GLN A 18 -29.14 -20.91 -0.53
CA GLN A 18 -28.23 -21.77 -1.31
C GLN A 18 -28.56 -21.81 -2.80
N THR A 19 -29.85 -21.69 -3.15
CA THR A 19 -30.34 -21.63 -4.53
C THR A 19 -29.91 -20.32 -5.21
N GLU A 20 -30.01 -19.21 -4.50
CA GLU A 20 -29.58 -17.91 -5.02
C GLU A 20 -28.06 -17.84 -5.18
N LEU A 21 -27.31 -18.39 -4.23
CA LEU A 21 -25.85 -18.47 -4.33
C LEU A 21 -25.38 -19.36 -5.49
N ALA A 22 -26.08 -20.47 -5.74
CA ALA A 22 -25.85 -21.34 -6.90
C ALA A 22 -26.05 -20.58 -8.23
N ARG A 23 -27.13 -19.79 -8.31
CA ARG A 23 -27.43 -18.94 -9.48
C ARG A 23 -26.35 -17.87 -9.70
N LEU A 24 -25.95 -17.15 -8.65
CA LEU A 24 -24.95 -16.08 -8.72
C LEU A 24 -23.57 -16.59 -9.17
N THR A 25 -23.18 -17.78 -8.72
CA THR A 25 -21.85 -18.35 -8.99
C THR A 25 -21.81 -19.26 -10.21
N LYS A 26 -22.95 -19.50 -10.87
CA LYS A 26 -23.13 -20.50 -11.92
C LYS A 26 -22.68 -21.90 -11.48
N LEU A 27 -22.91 -22.23 -10.21
CA LEU A 27 -22.60 -23.55 -9.63
C LEU A 27 -23.89 -24.31 -9.32
N THR A 28 -23.79 -25.63 -9.14
CA THR A 28 -24.95 -26.43 -8.71
C THR A 28 -25.20 -26.27 -7.22
N ARG A 29 -26.46 -26.44 -6.80
CA ARG A 29 -26.84 -26.44 -5.37
C ARG A 29 -26.08 -27.50 -4.56
N ASN A 30 -25.77 -28.64 -5.16
CA ASN A 30 -24.98 -29.71 -4.52
C ASN A 30 -23.52 -29.29 -4.30
N THR A 31 -22.92 -28.53 -5.22
CA THR A 31 -21.60 -27.94 -5.04
C THR A 31 -21.61 -26.94 -3.89
N ILE A 32 -22.60 -26.04 -3.84
CA ILE A 32 -22.76 -25.08 -2.74
C ILE A 32 -22.92 -25.80 -1.40
N ARG A 33 -23.76 -26.84 -1.33
CA ARG A 33 -23.94 -27.67 -0.12
C ARG A 33 -22.63 -28.35 0.32
N SER A 34 -21.86 -28.87 -0.63
CA SER A 34 -20.56 -29.50 -0.34
C SER A 34 -19.57 -28.51 0.26
N LEU A 35 -19.52 -27.28 -0.28
CA LEU A 35 -18.67 -26.20 0.23
C LEU A 35 -19.08 -25.77 1.65
N HIS A 36 -20.38 -25.75 1.97
CA HIS A 36 -20.85 -25.48 3.34
C HIS A 36 -20.38 -26.55 4.35
N LEU A 37 -20.15 -27.78 3.88
CA LEU A 37 -19.60 -28.87 4.69
C LEU A 37 -18.06 -28.88 4.71
N GLY A 38 -17.41 -27.86 4.14
CA GLY A 38 -15.95 -27.76 4.01
C GLY A 38 -15.32 -28.76 3.06
N LYS A 39 -16.11 -29.28 2.12
CA LYS A 39 -15.66 -30.25 1.11
C LYS A 39 -15.76 -29.67 -0.28
N GLY A 40 -14.99 -30.24 -1.20
CA GLY A 40 -15.08 -29.92 -2.62
C GLY A 40 -13.86 -29.19 -3.15
N ASN A 41 -14.04 -28.58 -4.31
CA ASN A 41 -12.98 -28.00 -5.10
C ASN A 41 -12.66 -26.56 -4.66
N LEU A 42 -11.38 -26.25 -4.49
CA LEU A 42 -10.91 -24.93 -4.03
C LEU A 42 -11.32 -23.81 -4.99
N GLN A 43 -11.29 -24.03 -6.30
CA GLN A 43 -11.68 -23.02 -7.27
C GLN A 43 -13.17 -22.68 -7.19
N ASN A 44 -14.01 -23.66 -6.85
CA ASN A 44 -15.42 -23.39 -6.57
C ASN A 44 -15.60 -22.59 -5.28
N LEU A 45 -14.80 -22.86 -4.25
CA LEU A 45 -14.79 -22.02 -3.03
C LEU A 45 -14.38 -20.58 -3.36
N LEU A 46 -13.32 -20.39 -4.17
CA LEU A 46 -12.86 -19.06 -4.58
C LEU A 46 -13.92 -18.31 -5.39
N LYS A 47 -14.64 -18.97 -6.31
CA LYS A 47 -15.78 -18.37 -7.03
C LYS A 47 -16.89 -17.91 -6.09
N VAL A 48 -17.20 -18.71 -5.08
CA VAL A 48 -18.23 -18.37 -4.09
C VAL A 48 -17.76 -17.23 -3.18
N MET A 49 -16.49 -17.23 -2.78
CA MET A 49 -15.88 -16.15 -2.02
C MET A 49 -15.91 -14.84 -2.82
N ASP A 50 -15.57 -14.87 -4.10
CA ASP A 50 -15.62 -13.72 -4.99
C ASP A 50 -17.04 -13.16 -5.13
N ALA A 51 -18.03 -14.02 -5.41
CA ALA A 51 -19.44 -13.62 -5.51
C ALA A 51 -20.01 -13.04 -4.21
N LEU A 52 -19.48 -13.46 -3.05
CA LEU A 52 -19.88 -12.94 -1.74
C LEU A 52 -18.97 -11.80 -1.25
N GLY A 53 -17.91 -11.46 -1.99
CA GLY A 53 -16.87 -10.55 -1.52
C GLY A 53 -16.32 -11.00 -0.16
N LEU A 54 -15.74 -12.20 -0.09
CA LEU A 54 -15.14 -12.78 1.12
C LEU A 54 -13.65 -13.09 0.88
N GLN A 55 -12.82 -12.92 1.90
CA GLN A 55 -11.40 -13.26 1.88
C GLN A 55 -11.00 -14.03 3.14
N CYS A 56 -9.94 -14.82 3.02
CA CYS A 56 -9.31 -15.47 4.16
C CYS A 56 -8.52 -14.45 4.98
N ALA A 57 -8.76 -14.42 6.29
CA ALA A 57 -8.01 -13.60 7.24
C ALA A 57 -7.60 -14.43 8.46
N ALA A 58 -6.36 -14.29 8.90
CA ALA A 58 -5.84 -14.84 10.14
C ALA A 58 -4.73 -13.96 10.71
N ARG A 59 -4.57 -13.99 12.04
CA ARG A 59 -3.39 -13.40 12.69
C ARG A 59 -2.14 -14.16 12.24
N GLY A 60 -1.19 -13.45 11.62
CA GLY A 60 0.04 -14.05 11.10
C GLY A 60 -0.03 -14.54 9.65
N LEU A 61 -1.19 -14.43 8.98
CA LEU A 61 -1.28 -14.67 7.53
C LEU A 61 -0.61 -13.50 6.79
N PRO A 62 0.44 -13.74 5.99
CA PRO A 62 1.11 -12.68 5.24
C PRO A 62 0.20 -12.11 4.15
N GLY A 63 0.49 -10.89 3.71
CA GLY A 63 -0.08 -10.36 2.48
C GLY A 63 0.42 -11.12 1.26
N GLY A 64 -0.36 -11.13 0.18
CA GLY A 64 -0.02 -11.77 -1.09
C GLY A 64 -1.22 -11.84 -2.03
N ASP A 65 -0.93 -12.03 -3.32
CA ASP A 65 -1.93 -11.95 -4.41
C ASP A 65 -3.04 -12.99 -4.29
N ASN A 66 -2.73 -14.15 -3.69
CA ASN A 66 -3.68 -15.23 -3.50
C ASN A 66 -3.28 -16.11 -2.30
N ILE A 67 -4.23 -16.96 -1.88
CA ILE A 67 -4.08 -17.81 -0.70
C ILE A 67 -2.91 -18.81 -0.82
N GLY A 68 -2.61 -19.29 -2.03
CA GLY A 68 -1.49 -20.18 -2.30
C GLY A 68 -0.14 -19.51 -2.03
N LYS A 69 0.04 -18.26 -2.46
CA LYS A 69 1.24 -17.47 -2.17
C LYS A 69 1.40 -17.12 -0.71
N GLN A 70 0.29 -16.89 -0.01
CA GLN A 70 0.32 -16.64 1.43
C GLN A 70 0.78 -17.89 2.20
N VAL A 71 0.28 -19.07 1.82
CA VAL A 71 0.74 -20.37 2.34
C VAL A 71 2.22 -20.60 2.03
N GLU A 72 2.66 -20.38 0.79
CA GLU A 72 4.07 -20.53 0.38
C GLU A 72 4.99 -19.66 1.25
N THR A 73 4.60 -18.40 1.43
CA THR A 73 5.37 -17.42 2.21
C THR A 73 5.47 -17.83 3.66
N LEU A 74 4.36 -18.26 4.27
CA LEU A 74 4.36 -18.66 5.67
C LEU A 74 5.14 -19.96 5.91
N ARG A 75 4.97 -20.96 5.04
CA ARG A 75 5.74 -22.20 5.08
C ARG A 75 7.25 -21.91 5.04
N LYS A 76 7.68 -21.03 4.13
CA LYS A 76 9.09 -20.61 4.03
C LYS A 76 9.59 -19.88 5.27
N ARG A 77 8.78 -19.01 5.89
CA ARG A 77 9.12 -18.33 7.15
C ARG A 77 9.31 -19.31 8.31
N GLN A 78 8.56 -20.41 8.32
CA GLN A 78 8.71 -21.51 9.29
C GLN A 78 9.80 -22.52 8.90
N LYS A 79 10.56 -22.26 7.81
CA LYS A 79 11.61 -23.14 7.28
C LYS A 79 11.14 -24.56 6.95
N LEU A 80 9.86 -24.73 6.63
CA LEU A 80 9.28 -26.02 6.25
C LEU A 80 9.45 -26.28 4.75
N SER A 81 9.77 -27.51 4.37
CA SER A 81 9.75 -27.94 2.96
C SER A 81 8.31 -28.26 2.51
N GLN A 82 8.04 -28.24 1.20
CA GLN A 82 6.73 -28.68 0.68
C GLN A 82 6.46 -30.16 0.98
N THR A 83 7.52 -30.98 1.01
CA THR A 83 7.42 -32.41 1.33
C THR A 83 7.02 -32.60 2.79
N THR A 84 7.70 -31.92 3.71
CA THR A 84 7.41 -31.96 5.15
C THR A 84 5.99 -31.46 5.46
N LEU A 85 5.55 -30.37 4.84
CA LEU A 85 4.18 -29.88 4.99
C LEU A 85 3.16 -30.88 4.41
N GLY A 86 3.50 -31.50 3.27
CA GLY A 86 2.67 -32.55 2.67
C GLY A 86 2.47 -33.74 3.61
N GLU A 87 3.56 -34.24 4.20
CA GLU A 87 3.53 -35.34 5.18
C GLU A 87 2.68 -34.97 6.42
N GLN A 88 2.85 -33.77 6.96
CA GLN A 88 2.05 -33.28 8.11
C GLN A 88 0.55 -33.22 7.82
N VAL A 89 0.17 -32.95 6.56
CA VAL A 89 -1.23 -32.83 6.13
C VAL A 89 -1.76 -34.14 5.53
N GLY A 90 -0.91 -35.12 5.28
CA GLY A 90 -1.28 -36.39 4.63
C GLY A 90 -1.49 -36.28 3.12
N VAL A 91 -0.77 -35.38 2.43
CA VAL A 91 -0.84 -35.19 0.98
C VAL A 91 0.55 -35.18 0.33
N THR A 92 0.60 -35.43 -0.98
CA THR A 92 1.87 -35.41 -1.71
C THR A 92 2.47 -34.00 -1.81
N ARG A 93 3.80 -33.90 -1.97
CA ARG A 93 4.50 -32.64 -2.31
C ARG A 93 3.86 -31.94 -3.50
N GLN A 94 3.46 -32.70 -4.53
CA GLN A 94 2.84 -32.15 -5.74
C GLN A 94 1.48 -31.50 -5.46
N THR A 95 0.73 -32.01 -4.48
CA THR A 95 -0.52 -31.40 -4.03
C THR A 95 -0.26 -30.05 -3.37
N ILE A 96 0.78 -29.96 -2.52
CA ILE A 96 1.20 -28.69 -1.91
C ILE A 96 1.68 -27.70 -2.98
N ASP A 97 2.45 -28.17 -3.96
CA ASP A 97 2.94 -27.33 -5.06
C ASP A 97 1.80 -26.74 -5.91
N LYS A 98 0.82 -27.56 -6.30
CA LYS A 98 -0.38 -27.10 -7.01
C LYS A 98 -1.19 -26.10 -6.20
N LEU A 99 -1.31 -26.30 -4.89
CA LEU A 99 -1.97 -25.37 -3.99
C LEU A 99 -1.22 -24.03 -3.90
N GLU A 100 0.09 -24.05 -3.70
CA GLU A 100 0.93 -22.86 -3.54
C GLU A 100 1.09 -22.04 -4.82
N LYS A 101 1.30 -22.72 -5.96
CA LYS A 101 1.64 -22.06 -7.22
C LYS A 101 0.42 -21.74 -8.07
N GLN A 102 -0.60 -22.59 -8.04
CA GLN A 102 -1.74 -22.51 -8.96
C GLN A 102 -3.05 -22.23 -8.23
N CYS A 103 -3.09 -22.24 -6.89
CA CYS A 103 -4.34 -22.17 -6.10
C CYS A 103 -5.34 -23.26 -6.50
N ILE A 104 -4.84 -24.43 -6.87
CA ILE A 104 -5.65 -25.59 -7.27
C ILE A 104 -5.58 -26.64 -6.18
N GLY A 105 -6.73 -27.21 -5.82
CA GLY A 105 -6.77 -28.30 -4.88
C GLY A 105 -8.14 -28.50 -4.28
N ARG A 106 -8.16 -29.11 -3.10
CA ARG A 106 -9.36 -29.34 -2.34
C ARG A 106 -9.42 -28.43 -1.11
N VAL A 107 -10.65 -28.14 -0.71
CA VAL A 107 -10.95 -27.25 0.43
C VAL A 107 -10.52 -27.88 1.77
N ASP A 108 -10.68 -29.19 1.90
CA ASP A 108 -10.24 -29.97 3.06
C ASP A 108 -8.71 -29.95 3.22
N THR A 109 -7.97 -30.13 2.11
CA THR A 109 -6.51 -29.99 2.09
C THR A 109 -6.07 -28.59 2.52
N LEU A 110 -6.71 -27.54 2.02
CA LEU A 110 -6.38 -26.17 2.41
C LEU A 110 -6.63 -25.92 3.90
N SER A 111 -7.74 -26.43 4.44
CA SER A 111 -8.02 -26.34 5.87
C SER A 111 -6.94 -27.01 6.71
N ALA A 112 -6.56 -28.23 6.35
CA ALA A 112 -5.52 -28.98 7.05
C ALA A 112 -4.14 -28.31 6.96
N VAL A 113 -3.81 -27.68 5.82
CA VAL A 113 -2.61 -26.84 5.69
C VAL A 113 -2.63 -25.65 6.65
N PHE A 114 -3.77 -24.97 6.80
CA PHE A 114 -3.88 -23.87 7.78
C PHE A 114 -3.67 -24.36 9.21
N ASP A 115 -4.28 -25.49 9.57
CA ASP A 115 -4.12 -26.08 10.90
C ASP A 115 -2.65 -26.47 11.16
N ALA A 116 -1.98 -27.10 10.19
CA ALA A 116 -0.56 -27.47 10.27
C ALA A 116 0.37 -26.24 10.42
N LEU A 117 0.02 -25.12 9.80
CA LEU A 117 0.76 -23.85 9.92
C LEU A 117 0.37 -23.03 11.16
N GLY A 118 -0.53 -23.54 12.01
CA GLY A 118 -0.99 -22.87 13.24
C GLY A 118 -1.94 -21.69 13.00
N LEU A 119 -2.58 -21.62 11.83
CA LEU A 119 -3.45 -20.53 11.44
C LEU A 119 -4.92 -20.80 11.80
N LYS A 120 -5.50 -19.91 12.61
CA LYS A 120 -6.96 -19.85 12.82
C LYS A 120 -7.61 -18.95 11.77
N VAL A 121 -7.78 -19.47 10.55
CA VAL A 121 -8.34 -18.71 9.43
C VAL A 121 -9.85 -18.55 9.54
N LYS A 122 -10.32 -17.33 9.31
CA LYS A 122 -11.74 -17.00 9.18
C LYS A 122 -12.00 -16.43 7.79
N LEU A 123 -13.17 -16.71 7.26
CA LEU A 123 -13.70 -15.92 6.16
C LEU A 123 -14.24 -14.64 6.76
N THR A 124 -13.71 -13.53 6.30
CA THR A 124 -14.25 -12.21 6.59
C THR A 124 -14.77 -11.65 5.28
N PRO A 125 -15.78 -10.76 5.28
CA PRO A 125 -16.03 -9.95 4.11
C PRO A 125 -14.68 -9.40 3.66
N VAL A 126 -14.35 -9.58 2.38
CA VAL A 126 -13.65 -8.52 1.65
C VAL A 126 -14.52 -7.36 2.01
N HIS A 127 -14.05 -6.55 2.96
CA HIS A 127 -14.65 -5.26 3.11
C HIS A 127 -14.53 -4.75 1.70
N GLU A 128 -15.65 -4.57 1.01
CA GLU A 128 -15.72 -3.45 0.10
C GLU A 128 -15.05 -2.40 0.94
N ARG A 129 -13.87 -2.02 0.51
CA ARG A 129 -13.14 -0.97 1.15
C ARG A 129 -13.94 0.30 0.81
N LYS A 130 -15.22 0.39 1.20
CA LYS A 130 -15.78 1.43 2.05
C LYS A 130 -15.15 1.34 3.45
N ARG A 131 -13.83 1.32 3.48
CA ARG A 131 -13.05 2.47 3.89
C ARG A 131 -13.87 3.74 4.12
N PHE A 132 -14.72 3.76 5.14
CA PHE A 132 -15.24 5.03 5.66
C PHE A 132 -14.07 5.93 6.13
N ILE A 133 -12.87 5.36 6.31
CA ILE A 133 -11.62 6.09 6.56
C ILE A 133 -10.62 6.07 5.40
N GLU A 134 -10.55 5.04 4.56
CA GLU A 134 -9.54 4.96 3.50
C GLU A 134 -9.97 5.36 2.04
N ASN A 135 -11.25 5.73 1.78
CA ASN A 135 -11.69 6.53 0.61
C ASN A 135 -11.66 8.02 0.92
N ALA A 136 -11.26 8.36 2.15
CA ALA A 136 -10.49 9.56 2.48
C ALA A 136 -8.96 9.21 2.42
N ALA A 137 -8.44 8.07 2.85
CA ALA A 137 -6.96 7.99 2.93
C ALA A 137 -6.11 7.48 1.74
N ASN A 138 -6.59 6.73 0.73
CA ASN A 138 -5.72 6.11 -0.31
C ASN A 138 -6.50 5.47 -1.49
N SER A 139 -7.18 6.22 -2.34
CA SER A 139 -7.78 5.66 -3.58
C SER A 139 -6.86 5.84 -4.78
N SER A 140 -5.94 4.90 -4.99
CA SER A 140 -5.45 4.62 -6.33
C SER A 140 -4.95 3.19 -6.41
N THR A 141 -5.45 2.46 -7.39
CA THR A 141 -4.92 1.19 -7.93
C THR A 141 -3.60 1.39 -8.69
N SER A 142 -2.99 2.57 -8.54
CA SER A 142 -1.67 2.97 -9.00
C SER A 142 -1.01 3.72 -7.84
N ASP A 143 0.15 3.29 -7.36
CA ASP A 143 0.90 4.02 -6.33
C ASP A 143 1.47 5.37 -6.86
N GLU A 144 1.22 5.71 -8.13
CA GLU A 144 1.68 6.93 -8.79
C GLU A 144 0.68 8.08 -8.62
N TRP A 145 0.97 8.96 -7.67
CA TRP A 145 0.28 10.24 -7.48
C TRP A 145 1.06 11.35 -8.17
N TYR A 146 0.70 11.77 -9.39
CA TYR A 146 1.42 12.84 -10.07
C TYR A 146 1.15 14.22 -9.45
N THR A 147 2.22 14.94 -9.15
CA THR A 147 2.14 16.29 -8.54
C THR A 147 1.31 17.23 -9.42
N PRO A 148 0.33 17.95 -8.85
CA PRO A 148 -0.47 18.91 -9.61
C PRO A 148 0.40 20.01 -10.24
N LYS A 149 0.15 20.36 -11.51
CA LYS A 149 0.95 21.37 -12.23
C LYS A 149 0.96 22.73 -11.54
N ASN A 150 -0.16 23.15 -10.96
CA ASN A 150 -0.26 24.42 -10.23
C ASN A 150 0.63 24.45 -8.99
N VAL A 151 0.82 23.32 -8.30
CA VAL A 151 1.77 23.23 -7.17
C VAL A 151 3.20 23.36 -7.68
N LEU A 152 3.54 22.70 -8.80
CA LEU A 152 4.88 22.74 -9.37
C LEU A 152 5.26 24.13 -9.90
N THR A 153 4.34 24.84 -10.55
CA THR A 153 4.60 26.21 -11.04
C THR A 153 5.07 27.14 -9.93
N ILE A 154 4.43 27.07 -8.75
CA ILE A 154 4.80 27.90 -7.59
C ILE A 154 6.24 27.61 -7.15
N PHE A 155 6.66 26.35 -7.16
CA PHE A 155 8.05 26.01 -6.86
C PHE A 155 9.02 26.54 -7.92
N TYR A 156 8.66 26.44 -9.20
CA TYR A 156 9.53 26.94 -10.27
C TYR A 156 9.72 28.46 -10.18
N ASP A 157 8.64 29.18 -9.89
CA ASP A 157 8.66 30.63 -9.70
C ASP A 157 9.50 31.00 -8.47
N ALA A 158 9.30 30.32 -7.34
CA ALA A 158 10.03 30.56 -6.10
C ALA A 158 11.53 30.20 -6.21
N LEU A 159 11.89 29.20 -7.00
CA LEU A 159 13.29 28.80 -7.23
C LEU A 159 13.96 29.60 -8.35
N GLY A 160 13.19 30.32 -9.18
CA GLY A 160 13.69 30.91 -10.43
C GLY A 160 14.19 29.85 -11.43
N GLY A 161 13.66 28.64 -11.41
CA GLY A 161 14.20 27.52 -12.18
C GLY A 161 13.52 26.17 -11.95
N VAL A 162 14.25 25.08 -12.23
CA VAL A 162 13.79 23.70 -12.04
C VAL A 162 14.54 23.04 -10.88
N PHE A 163 14.03 21.91 -10.39
CA PHE A 163 14.73 21.12 -9.37
C PHE A 163 16.02 20.51 -9.92
N ASP A 164 16.97 20.18 -9.05
CA ASP A 164 18.17 19.45 -9.45
C ASP A 164 17.87 17.96 -9.63
N LEU A 165 16.99 17.39 -8.80
CA LEU A 165 16.64 15.98 -8.82
C LEU A 165 15.16 15.72 -8.50
N ASP A 166 14.52 14.89 -9.33
CA ASP A 166 13.31 14.13 -8.99
C ASP A 166 13.69 12.65 -8.81
N PRO A 167 13.75 12.14 -7.56
CA PRO A 167 14.17 10.77 -7.32
C PRO A 167 13.01 9.76 -7.43
N CYS A 168 11.77 10.24 -7.62
CA CYS A 168 10.53 9.45 -7.66
C CYS A 168 9.90 9.43 -9.06
N SER A 169 10.68 9.70 -10.10
CA SER A 169 10.13 9.95 -11.43
C SER A 169 9.62 8.66 -12.08
N PRO A 170 8.47 8.68 -12.78
CA PRO A 170 8.01 7.54 -13.56
C PRO A 170 8.89 7.27 -14.79
N THR A 171 9.69 8.25 -15.23
CA THR A 171 10.49 8.19 -16.44
C THR A 171 11.77 9.02 -16.33
N ARG A 172 12.79 8.66 -17.12
CA ARG A 172 14.01 9.49 -17.28
C ARG A 172 13.88 10.50 -18.42
N ASN A 173 12.79 10.45 -19.20
CA ASN A 173 12.53 11.39 -20.28
C ASN A 173 11.98 12.70 -19.71
N ALA A 174 12.78 13.76 -19.77
CA ALA A 174 12.44 15.09 -19.23
C ALA A 174 11.18 15.71 -19.86
N GLU A 175 10.86 15.42 -21.13
CA GLU A 175 9.66 15.93 -21.80
C GLU A 175 8.38 15.26 -21.28
N LYS A 176 8.50 14.03 -20.80
CA LYS A 176 7.39 13.20 -20.29
C LYS A 176 7.30 13.20 -18.77
N ALA A 177 8.33 13.67 -18.07
CA ALA A 177 8.37 13.69 -16.62
C ALA A 177 7.36 14.71 -16.07
N PRO A 178 6.57 14.35 -15.04
CA PRO A 178 5.59 15.25 -14.45
C PRO A 178 6.25 16.41 -13.70
N VAL A 179 7.38 16.15 -13.05
CA VAL A 179 8.23 17.14 -12.37
C VAL A 179 9.36 17.51 -13.33
N LYS A 180 9.68 18.79 -13.45
CA LYS A 180 10.85 19.25 -14.21
C LYS A 180 12.06 19.27 -13.28
N ALA A 181 13.05 18.47 -13.60
CA ALA A 181 14.33 18.40 -12.89
C ALA A 181 15.51 18.24 -13.86
N ARG A 182 16.73 18.53 -13.39
CA ARG A 182 17.95 18.29 -14.17
C ARG A 182 18.30 16.79 -14.24
N LYS A 183 17.93 16.03 -13.20
CA LYS A 183 18.16 14.59 -13.09
C LYS A 183 16.91 13.87 -12.60
N TYR A 184 16.75 12.62 -13.06
CA TYR A 184 15.63 11.76 -12.72
C TYR A 184 16.13 10.38 -12.29
N TYR A 185 15.61 9.89 -11.17
CA TYR A 185 15.66 8.46 -10.83
C TYR A 185 14.28 7.85 -11.01
N THR A 186 14.27 6.61 -11.47
CA THR A 186 13.06 5.82 -11.67
C THR A 186 13.06 4.62 -10.74
N GLN A 187 11.93 3.93 -10.62
CA GLN A 187 11.85 2.68 -9.86
C GLN A 187 12.93 1.65 -10.28
N LYS A 188 13.28 1.59 -11.57
CA LYS A 188 14.35 0.72 -12.08
C LYS A 188 15.74 1.06 -11.55
N ASN A 189 15.95 2.32 -11.17
CA ASN A 189 17.22 2.81 -10.63
C ASN A 189 17.31 2.66 -9.10
N ASP A 190 16.22 2.29 -8.43
CA ASP A 190 16.08 2.33 -6.98
C ASP A 190 16.56 3.67 -6.41
N GLY A 191 15.73 4.73 -6.57
CA GLY A 191 16.09 6.09 -6.21
C GLY A 191 16.51 6.28 -4.73
N LEU A 192 16.14 5.37 -3.83
CA LEU A 192 16.58 5.37 -2.43
C LEU A 192 18.05 4.97 -2.27
N SER A 193 18.57 4.12 -3.15
CA SER A 193 19.96 3.64 -3.13
C SER A 193 20.96 4.65 -3.70
N LEU A 194 20.48 5.69 -4.38
CA LEU A 194 21.30 6.64 -5.13
C LEU A 194 21.56 7.95 -4.36
N PRO A 195 22.67 8.65 -4.67
CA PRO A 195 22.98 9.92 -4.03
C PRO A 195 22.03 11.03 -4.47
N TRP A 196 21.63 11.89 -3.53
CA TRP A 196 20.72 13.02 -3.73
C TRP A 196 21.48 14.33 -3.56
N HIS A 197 21.43 15.22 -4.56
CA HIS A 197 22.21 16.45 -4.57
C HIS A 197 21.36 17.66 -4.98
N GLY A 198 21.74 18.84 -4.49
CA GLY A 198 21.07 20.11 -4.81
C GLY A 198 19.70 20.26 -4.16
N VAL A 199 18.75 20.87 -4.88
CA VAL A 199 17.34 20.97 -4.49
C VAL A 199 16.58 19.79 -5.06
N VAL A 200 16.13 18.92 -4.17
CA VAL A 200 15.45 17.67 -4.52
C VAL A 200 13.96 17.83 -4.27
N PHE A 201 13.14 17.44 -5.23
CA PHE A 201 11.69 17.34 -5.05
C PHE A 201 11.27 15.89 -5.14
N MET A 202 10.63 15.37 -4.09
CA MET A 202 10.10 14.01 -4.05
C MET A 202 8.59 13.98 -3.84
N ASN A 203 7.93 13.13 -4.62
CA ASN A 203 6.55 12.72 -4.39
C ASN A 203 6.56 11.19 -4.39
N PRO A 204 6.90 10.56 -3.25
CA PRO A 204 7.21 9.14 -3.19
C PRO A 204 5.98 8.25 -3.40
N PRO A 205 6.16 6.97 -3.72
CA PRO A 205 5.08 5.99 -3.60
C PRO A 205 4.57 5.97 -2.15
N TYR A 206 3.26 6.20 -1.96
CA TYR A 206 2.68 6.36 -0.61
C TYR A 206 2.61 5.06 0.20
N SER A 207 2.97 3.93 -0.41
CA SER A 207 3.19 2.64 0.23
C SER A 207 4.49 2.59 1.05
N ASP A 208 5.48 3.46 0.79
CA ASP A 208 6.78 3.46 1.49
C ASP A 208 7.28 4.86 1.92
N VAL A 209 6.39 5.76 2.34
CA VAL A 209 6.78 7.12 2.77
C VAL A 209 7.85 7.14 3.87
N SER A 210 7.92 6.08 4.69
CA SER A 210 8.89 5.97 5.78
C SER A 210 10.34 5.99 5.29
N SER A 211 10.67 5.20 4.26
CA SER A 211 12.04 5.10 3.76
C SER A 211 12.47 6.38 3.06
N TRP A 212 11.58 6.99 2.28
CA TRP A 212 11.83 8.24 1.57
C TRP A 212 12.06 9.43 2.49
N THR A 213 11.22 9.59 3.52
CA THR A 213 11.39 10.68 4.51
C THR A 213 12.63 10.51 5.37
N LYS A 214 13.01 9.27 5.70
CA LYS A 214 14.28 8.98 6.36
C LYS A 214 15.46 9.39 5.47
N LYS A 215 15.46 8.98 4.19
CA LYS A 215 16.50 9.33 3.23
C LYS A 215 16.59 10.85 3.00
N ALA A 216 15.47 11.56 2.96
CA ALA A 216 15.44 13.01 2.83
C ALA A 216 16.14 13.71 4.01
N MET A 217 15.75 13.33 5.24
CA MET A 217 16.34 13.85 6.46
C MET A 217 17.85 13.59 6.52
N GLU A 218 18.28 12.35 6.24
CA GLU A 218 19.70 11.96 6.26
C GLU A 218 20.52 12.66 5.17
N SER A 219 19.96 12.82 3.96
CA SER A 219 20.66 13.45 2.84
C SER A 219 20.88 14.95 3.10
N CYS A 220 19.94 15.63 3.75
CA CYS A 220 20.15 17.01 4.20
C CYS A 220 21.08 17.08 5.41
N GLY A 221 20.91 16.21 6.40
CA GLY A 221 21.72 16.21 7.63
C GLY A 221 23.21 15.92 7.38
N THR A 222 23.52 15.17 6.34
CA THR A 222 24.91 14.90 5.89
C THR A 222 25.44 15.95 4.90
N GLY A 223 24.63 16.94 4.51
CA GLY A 223 24.99 17.95 3.50
C GLY A 223 25.03 17.42 2.05
N GLN A 224 24.62 16.18 1.80
CA GLN A 224 24.60 15.61 0.45
C GLN A 224 23.61 16.35 -0.46
N ALA A 225 22.41 16.61 0.06
CA ALA A 225 21.38 17.43 -0.57
C ALA A 225 21.31 18.78 0.13
N ARG A 226 21.24 19.88 -0.65
CA ARG A 226 21.09 21.23 -0.09
C ARG A 226 19.73 21.37 0.59
N THR A 227 18.67 20.97 -0.11
CA THR A 227 17.29 21.03 0.36
C THR A 227 16.53 19.85 -0.22
N VAL A 228 15.68 19.22 0.57
CA VAL A 228 14.71 18.24 0.07
C VAL A 228 13.31 18.74 0.35
N ILE A 229 12.44 18.67 -0.66
CA ILE A 229 11.03 19.04 -0.59
C ILE A 229 10.23 17.76 -0.86
N GLY A 230 9.34 17.39 0.07
CA GLY A 230 8.50 16.22 -0.04
C GLY A 230 7.02 16.57 -0.07
N LEU A 231 6.29 16.07 -1.06
CA LEU A 231 4.82 16.06 -1.05
C LEU A 231 4.32 14.71 -0.55
N VAL A 232 3.74 14.68 0.65
CA VAL A 232 3.35 13.44 1.33
C VAL A 232 1.96 13.55 1.96
N PRO A 233 1.28 12.43 2.26
CA PRO A 233 0.06 12.47 3.05
C PRO A 233 0.34 12.95 4.48
N ALA A 234 -0.49 13.85 5.01
CA ALA A 234 -0.36 14.38 6.36
C ALA A 234 -0.83 13.35 7.42
N ARG A 235 0.02 12.36 7.71
CA ARG A 235 -0.23 11.27 8.68
C ARG A 235 0.56 11.49 9.96
N THR A 236 0.14 12.49 10.73
CA THR A 236 0.85 12.99 11.92
C THR A 236 0.98 11.95 13.05
N ASP A 237 0.14 10.92 13.04
CA ASP A 237 0.11 9.80 13.99
C ASP A 237 1.19 8.73 13.71
N THR A 238 1.78 8.73 12.50
CA THR A 238 2.71 7.68 12.10
C THR A 238 4.10 7.87 12.70
N ARG A 239 4.81 6.75 12.91
CA ARG A 239 6.19 6.77 13.40
C ARG A 239 7.13 7.55 12.47
N TRP A 240 7.02 7.40 11.16
CA TRP A 240 7.90 8.10 10.22
C TRP A 240 7.69 9.61 10.27
N TRP A 241 6.46 10.07 10.48
CA TRP A 241 6.17 11.49 10.61
C TRP A 241 6.90 12.07 11.83
N ASN A 242 6.71 11.43 12.98
CA ASN A 242 7.32 11.86 14.24
C ASN A 242 8.85 11.74 14.21
N ASN A 243 9.38 10.66 13.63
CA ASN A 243 10.80 10.42 13.59
C ASN A 243 11.53 11.31 12.59
N ASN A 244 10.92 11.61 11.43
CA ASN A 244 11.64 12.22 10.30
C ASN A 244 11.18 13.63 9.95
N CYS A 245 10.02 14.08 10.42
CA CYS A 245 9.39 15.31 9.96
C CYS A 245 9.09 16.26 11.12
N ALA A 246 8.27 15.82 12.08
CA ALA A 246 7.83 16.66 13.19
C ALA A 246 9.02 17.17 14.00
N GLY A 247 9.14 18.50 14.07
CA GLY A 247 10.22 19.21 14.74
C GLY A 247 11.59 19.15 14.06
N LYS A 248 11.75 18.38 12.97
CA LYS A 248 13.02 18.24 12.22
C LYS A 248 13.00 18.92 10.85
N ALA A 249 11.82 19.28 10.37
CA ALA A 249 11.59 19.92 9.08
C ALA A 249 10.50 20.99 9.23
N ASP A 250 10.51 21.95 8.31
CA ASP A 250 9.42 22.90 8.15
C ASP A 250 8.27 22.20 7.41
N ILE A 251 7.04 22.38 7.87
CA ILE A 251 5.88 21.69 7.31
C ILE A 251 4.81 22.70 6.94
N LEU A 252 4.37 22.67 5.68
CA LEU A 252 3.16 23.36 5.24
C LEU A 252 2.02 22.35 5.13
N PHE A 253 1.05 22.45 6.04
CA PHE A 253 -0.20 21.70 5.98
C PHE A 253 -1.14 22.36 4.98
N LEU A 254 -1.44 21.68 3.88
CA LEU A 254 -2.21 22.28 2.79
C LEU A 254 -3.68 22.41 3.15
N GLN A 255 -4.27 23.56 2.85
CA GLN A 255 -5.71 23.78 3.00
C GLN A 255 -6.46 23.10 1.84
N GLY A 256 -7.47 22.29 2.17
CA GLY A 256 -8.24 21.53 1.18
C GLY A 256 -7.59 20.21 0.77
N ARG A 257 -8.03 19.66 -0.37
CA ARG A 257 -7.58 18.38 -0.90
C ARG A 257 -7.03 18.57 -2.31
N LEU A 258 -5.76 18.22 -2.53
CA LEU A 258 -5.12 18.31 -3.84
C LEU A 258 -5.82 17.41 -4.85
N LYS A 259 -5.86 17.81 -6.12
CA LYS A 259 -6.25 16.93 -7.24
C LYS A 259 -4.99 16.50 -7.98
N PHE A 260 -4.56 15.24 -7.80
CA PHE A 260 -3.36 14.73 -8.46
C PHE A 260 -3.66 14.31 -9.90
N GLY A 261 -2.76 14.65 -10.82
CA GLY A 261 -2.87 14.32 -12.25
C GLY A 261 -4.17 14.82 -12.90
N SER A 262 -4.78 13.95 -13.73
CA SER A 262 -6.04 14.21 -14.45
C SER A 262 -7.29 13.68 -13.71
N GLN A 263 -7.18 13.35 -12.42
CA GLN A 263 -8.31 12.80 -11.68
C GLN A 263 -9.36 13.88 -11.41
N THR A 264 -10.64 13.53 -11.58
CA THR A 264 -11.79 14.43 -11.36
C THR A 264 -12.01 14.75 -9.88
N ASN A 265 -11.74 13.76 -9.03
CA ASN A 265 -11.92 13.83 -7.58
C ASN A 265 -10.64 14.23 -6.88
N SER A 266 -10.77 15.01 -5.81
CA SER A 266 -9.65 15.34 -4.95
C SER A 266 -9.09 14.10 -4.26
N ALA A 267 -7.79 14.14 -3.99
CA ALA A 267 -7.09 13.20 -3.14
C ALA A 267 -7.93 13.04 -1.89
N PRO A 268 -8.18 11.80 -1.48
CA PRO A 268 -9.14 11.63 -0.42
C PRO A 268 -8.52 12.19 0.91
N PHE A 269 -7.18 12.30 1.00
CA PHE A 269 -6.39 12.49 2.23
C PHE A 269 -5.82 13.90 2.33
N PRO A 270 -5.53 14.39 3.54
CA PRO A 270 -4.76 15.61 3.70
C PRO A 270 -3.35 15.42 3.17
N SER A 271 -2.79 16.47 2.56
CA SER A 271 -1.41 16.51 2.06
C SER A 271 -0.62 17.56 2.81
N ALA A 272 0.69 17.34 2.91
CA ALA A 272 1.63 18.32 3.45
C ALA A 272 2.84 18.43 2.52
N LEU A 273 3.40 19.63 2.46
CA LEU A 273 4.75 19.86 1.94
C LEU A 273 5.71 19.87 3.11
N ILE A 274 6.75 19.06 3.03
CA ILE A 274 7.79 18.97 4.06
C ILE A 274 9.10 19.46 3.46
N PHE A 275 9.76 20.36 4.18
CA PHE A 275 10.97 21.04 3.76
C PHE A 275 12.10 20.68 4.73
N TRP A 276 12.99 19.79 4.29
CA TRP A 276 14.23 19.51 5.00
C TRP A 276 15.30 20.47 4.52
N ASN A 277 15.84 21.28 5.46
CA ASN A 277 16.90 22.24 5.20
C ASN A 277 16.60 23.23 4.06
N ALA A 278 15.40 23.83 4.07
CA ALA A 278 15.04 24.92 3.17
C ALA A 278 15.25 26.28 3.83
N GLU A 279 15.60 27.28 3.02
CA GLU A 279 15.64 28.68 3.44
C GLU A 279 14.22 29.21 3.71
N ALA A 280 14.11 30.13 4.67
CA ALA A 280 12.83 30.69 5.08
C ALA A 280 12.12 31.42 3.94
N GLU A 281 12.88 32.07 3.06
CA GLU A 281 12.40 32.78 1.89
C GLU A 281 11.69 31.84 0.91
N LEU A 282 12.27 30.66 0.65
CA LEU A 282 11.64 29.66 -0.22
C LEU A 282 10.30 29.19 0.35
N ILE A 283 10.24 28.92 1.66
CA ILE A 283 9.01 28.49 2.33
C ILE A 283 7.95 29.61 2.24
N ALA A 284 8.35 30.85 2.49
CA ALA A 284 7.47 32.01 2.45
C ALA A 284 6.90 32.25 1.03
N GLU A 285 7.73 32.19 -0.01
CA GLU A 285 7.26 32.32 -1.40
C GLU A 285 6.27 31.21 -1.78
N VAL A 286 6.55 29.96 -1.41
CA VAL A 286 5.64 28.84 -1.66
C VAL A 286 4.31 29.04 -0.91
N GLN A 287 4.35 29.53 0.33
CA GLN A 287 3.16 29.77 1.14
C GLN A 287 2.27 30.88 0.58
N LYS A 288 2.82 31.89 -0.12
CA LYS A 288 2.02 32.90 -0.84
C LYS A 288 1.17 32.28 -1.95
N GLY A 289 1.71 31.27 -2.64
CA GLY A 289 1.02 30.59 -3.74
C GLY A 289 0.12 29.42 -3.30
N ILE A 290 0.36 28.84 -2.13
CA ILE A 290 -0.35 27.65 -1.65
C ILE A 290 -0.96 27.92 -0.27
N PRO A 291 -2.30 28.09 -0.17
CA PRO A 291 -3.00 28.22 1.10
C PRO A 291 -2.64 27.08 2.05
N SER A 292 -1.96 27.41 3.14
CA SER A 292 -1.39 26.42 4.05
C SER A 292 -1.11 27.01 5.44
N PHE A 293 -1.11 26.11 6.43
CA PHE A 293 -0.62 26.42 7.78
C PHE A 293 0.84 25.98 7.89
N HIS A 294 1.73 26.91 8.25
CA HIS A 294 3.15 26.62 8.46
C HIS A 294 3.41 26.22 9.91
N MET A 295 3.94 25.01 10.08
CA MET A 295 4.55 24.57 11.32
C MET A 295 6.07 24.61 11.14
N PRO A 296 6.77 25.55 11.81
CA PRO A 296 8.21 25.67 11.65
C PRO A 296 8.94 24.47 12.24
N LYS A 297 10.12 24.17 11.71
CA LYS A 297 11.04 23.23 12.38
C LYS A 297 11.33 23.74 13.80
N LEU A 298 11.49 22.83 14.76
CA LEU A 298 11.87 23.25 16.10
C LEU A 298 13.31 23.79 16.02
N LYS A 299 13.53 25.00 16.52
CA LYS A 299 14.88 25.49 16.78
C LYS A 299 15.47 24.54 17.82
N GLY A 300 16.62 23.93 17.53
CA GLY A 300 17.27 23.04 18.48
C GLY A 300 17.36 23.72 19.85
N ALA A 301 16.94 23.02 20.91
CA ALA A 301 17.57 23.25 22.19
C ALA A 301 19.07 23.08 21.92
N ALA A 302 19.85 24.13 22.15
CA ALA A 302 21.29 24.03 22.10
C ALA A 302 21.70 22.86 23.00
N GLU A 303 22.32 21.83 22.40
CA GLU A 303 23.18 20.90 23.12
C GLU A 303 24.50 21.60 23.46
#